data_AF-A0AAV4D8R2-F1
#
_entry.id   AF-A0AAV4D8R2-F1
#
_cell.length_a   1.000
_cell.length_b   1.000
_cell.length_c   1.000
_cell.angle_alpha   90.00
_cell.angle_beta   90.00
_cell.angle_gamma   90.00
#
_symmetry.space_group_name_H-M   'P 1'
#
loop_
_entity.id
_entity.type
_entity.pdbx_description
1 polymer ?
#
loop_
_entity_poly.entity_id
_entity_poly.type
_entity_poly.pdbx_seq_one_letter_code
_entity_poly.pdbx_strand_id
1 'polypeptide(L)'
;MIIDEIRNKENSTRVQKAAQKFQQGQWTNWDTAIQKSLTWNDIWHIVPLRISFLIRSVYDLLPSNANLVRWGKKVDPICPLCQGRQTKQHILSSCKAALSQGRHT
;
A
#
# COMPACT_ATOMS: atom_id res chain seq x y z
N MET A 1 -31.75 -0.49 -2.76
CA MET A 1 -32.12 -1.47 -1.72
C MET A 1 -31.58 -2.86 -2.03
N ILE A 2 -32.08 -3.60 -3.04
CA ILE A 2 -31.54 -4.94 -3.37
C ILE A 2 -30.09 -4.89 -3.92
N ILE A 3 -29.80 -3.93 -4.81
CA ILE A 3 -28.47 -3.78 -5.42
C ILE A 3 -27.40 -3.49 -4.36
N ASP A 4 -27.72 -2.62 -3.39
CA ASP A 4 -26.81 -2.25 -2.32
C ASP A 4 -26.52 -3.45 -1.40
N GLU A 5 -27.53 -4.27 -1.13
CA GLU A 5 -27.40 -5.49 -0.33
C GLU A 5 -26.51 -6.54 -1.02
N ILE A 6 -26.72 -6.75 -2.33
CA ILE A 6 -25.86 -7.62 -3.14
C ILE A 6 -24.42 -7.11 -3.11
N ARG A 7 -24.23 -5.81 -3.32
CA ARG A 7 -22.91 -5.18 -3.33
C ARG A 7 -22.20 -5.31 -1.98
N ASN A 8 -22.93 -5.14 -0.88
CA ASN A 8 -22.38 -5.32 0.47
C ASN A 8 -21.96 -6.77 0.71
N LYS A 9 -22.80 -7.75 0.34
CA LYS A 9 -22.49 -9.17 0.46
C LYS A 9 -21.23 -9.55 -0.33
N GLU A 10 -21.13 -9.10 -1.58
CA GLU A 10 -19.95 -9.35 -2.41
C GLU A 10 -18.69 -8.68 -1.84
N ASN A 11 -18.82 -7.44 -1.34
CA ASN A 11 -17.71 -6.73 -0.71
C ASN A 11 -17.22 -7.45 0.56
N SER A 12 -18.12 -7.95 1.40
CA SER A 12 -17.76 -8.76 2.56
C SER A 12 -16.96 -10.00 2.18
N THR A 13 -17.39 -10.74 1.14
CA THR A 13 -16.63 -11.91 0.64
C THR A 13 -15.24 -11.51 0.13
N ARG A 14 -15.13 -10.39 -0.59
CA ARG A 14 -13.85 -9.86 -1.08
C ARG A 14 -12.91 -9.49 0.07
N VAL A 15 -13.41 -8.81 1.10
CA VAL A 15 -12.64 -8.42 2.29
C VAL A 15 -12.17 -9.64 3.07
N GLN A 16 -13.05 -10.64 3.28
CA GLN A 16 -12.66 -11.90 3.96
C GLN A 16 -11.53 -12.60 3.21
N LYS A 17 -11.63 -12.71 1.88
CA LYS A 17 -10.57 -13.29 1.06
C LYS A 17 -9.27 -12.48 1.13
N ALA A 18 -9.37 -11.14 1.15
CA ALA A 18 -8.22 -10.26 1.26
C ALA A 18 -7.53 -10.42 2.62
N ALA A 19 -8.27 -10.48 3.73
CA ALA A 19 -7.71 -10.66 5.08
C ALA A 19 -6.88 -11.95 5.22
N GLN A 20 -7.21 -13.00 4.44
CA GLN A 20 -6.44 -14.25 4.39
C GLN A 20 -5.13 -14.13 3.60
N LYS A 21 -4.92 -13.05 2.83
CA LYS A 21 -3.69 -12.82 2.07
C LYS A 21 -2.70 -12.05 2.93
N PHE A 22 -1.68 -12.75 3.43
CA PHE A 22 -0.70 -12.15 4.33
C PHE A 22 -0.08 -10.85 3.79
N GLN A 23 0.22 -10.75 2.48
CA GLN A 23 0.87 -9.56 1.91
C GLN A 23 -0.12 -8.61 1.21
N GLN A 24 -0.80 -9.13 0.19
CA GLN A 24 -1.76 -8.37 -0.60
C GLN A 24 -3.01 -7.97 0.20
N GLY A 25 -3.25 -8.61 1.36
CA GLY A 25 -4.32 -8.28 2.28
C GLY A 25 -3.97 -7.23 3.31
N GLN A 26 -2.70 -6.79 3.40
CA GLN A 26 -2.28 -5.87 4.48
C GLN A 26 -3.08 -4.56 4.54
N TRP A 27 -3.70 -4.16 3.43
CA TRP A 27 -4.58 -2.98 3.40
C TRP A 27 -5.86 -3.14 4.23
N THR A 28 -6.23 -4.35 4.63
CA THR A 28 -7.38 -4.56 5.55
C THR A 28 -7.10 -4.07 6.96
N ASN A 29 -5.83 -3.82 7.31
CA ASN A 29 -5.41 -3.43 8.65
C ASN A 29 -4.95 -1.96 8.70
N TRP A 30 -5.38 -1.15 7.74
CA TRP A 30 -4.90 0.22 7.53
C TRP A 30 -5.82 1.27 8.14
N ASP A 31 -5.95 1.26 9.46
CA ASP A 31 -6.87 2.16 10.18
C ASP A 31 -6.45 3.64 10.10
N THR A 32 -5.17 3.89 9.84
CA THR A 32 -4.59 5.24 9.77
C THR A 32 -4.45 5.78 8.34
N ALA A 33 -4.77 4.98 7.32
CA ALA A 33 -4.63 5.38 5.93
C ALA A 33 -5.80 6.27 5.48
N ILE A 34 -5.49 7.37 4.82
CA ILE A 34 -6.50 8.23 4.20
C ILE A 34 -7.09 7.49 3.00
N GLN A 35 -8.41 7.27 3.02
CA GLN A 35 -9.10 6.66 1.89
C GLN A 35 -9.09 7.59 0.69
N LYS A 36 -8.78 7.03 -0.49
CA LYS A 36 -8.85 7.71 -1.76
C LYS A 36 -9.77 6.94 -2.70
N SER A 37 -10.91 7.53 -3.05
CA SER A 37 -11.75 7.05 -4.13
C SER A 37 -11.18 7.53 -5.47
N LEU A 38 -11.22 6.66 -6.48
CA LEU A 38 -10.92 7.00 -7.87
C LEU A 38 -12.18 6.76 -8.69
N THR A 39 -12.64 7.78 -9.39
CA THR A 39 -13.69 7.64 -10.38
C THR A 39 -13.13 7.03 -11.67
N TRP A 40 -14.02 6.54 -12.53
CA TRP A 40 -13.60 6.07 -13.86
C TRP A 40 -12.93 7.18 -14.67
N ASN A 41 -13.45 8.41 -14.55
CA ASN A 41 -12.86 9.58 -15.17
C ASN A 41 -11.44 9.85 -14.66
N ASP A 42 -11.22 9.76 -13.35
CA ASP A 42 -9.87 9.89 -12.78
C ASP A 42 -8.91 8.88 -13.38
N ILE A 43 -9.33 7.61 -13.49
CA ILE A 43 -8.50 6.54 -14.04
C ILE A 43 -8.11 6.83 -15.50
N TRP A 44 -9.05 7.32 -16.32
CA TRP A 44 -8.78 7.64 -17.73
C TRP A 44 -7.78 8.78 -17.91
N HIS A 45 -7.77 9.75 -17.01
CA HIS A 45 -6.93 10.94 -17.12
C HIS A 45 -5.61 10.85 -16.35
N ILE A 46 -5.43 9.82 -15.51
CA ILE A 46 -4.20 9.68 -14.73
C ILE A 46 -3.10 9.00 -15.57
N VAL A 47 -1.86 9.44 -15.37
CA VAL A 47 -0.70 8.84 -16.05
C VAL A 47 -0.56 7.36 -15.66
N PRO A 48 -0.31 6.43 -16.59
CA PRO A 48 -0.24 4.99 -16.30
C PRO A 48 0.70 4.59 -15.15
N LEU A 49 1.86 5.24 -15.04
CA LEU A 49 2.81 5.01 -13.95
C LEU A 49 2.21 5.35 -12.57
N ARG A 50 1.34 6.36 -12.51
CA ARG A 50 0.64 6.75 -11.27
C ARG A 50 -0.41 5.70 -10.88
N ILE A 51 -1.15 5.14 -11.84
CA ILE A 51 -2.05 3.99 -11.57
C ILE A 51 -1.24 2.83 -11.00
N SER A 52 -0.16 2.46 -11.67
CA SER A 52 0.67 1.34 -11.24
C SER A 52 1.20 1.55 -9.82
N PHE A 53 1.61 2.77 -9.48
CA PHE A 53 2.05 3.11 -8.14
C PHE A 53 0.92 2.95 -7.11
N LEU A 54 -0.27 3.51 -7.39
CA LEU A 54 -1.42 3.45 -6.49
C LEU A 54 -1.88 2.01 -6.22
N ILE A 55 -1.93 1.16 -7.24
CA ILE A 55 -2.29 -0.24 -7.06
C ILE A 55 -1.21 -0.95 -6.22
N ARG A 56 0.07 -0.75 -6.55
CA ARG A 56 1.18 -1.41 -5.84
C ARG A 56 1.32 -0.94 -4.39
N SER A 57 0.98 0.32 -4.09
CA SER A 57 1.02 0.84 -2.73
C SER A 57 0.00 0.14 -1.84
N VAL A 58 -1.25 0.00 -2.32
CA VAL A 58 -2.33 -0.69 -1.61
C VAL A 58 -1.95 -2.16 -1.32
N TYR A 59 -1.51 -2.89 -2.34
CA TYR A 59 -1.24 -4.33 -2.22
C TYR A 59 0.13 -4.70 -1.65
N ASP A 60 0.89 -3.76 -1.10
CA ASP A 60 2.26 -3.97 -0.59
C ASP A 60 3.21 -4.61 -1.60
N LEU A 61 3.19 -4.08 -2.83
CA LEU A 61 4.01 -4.52 -3.95
C LEU A 61 5.06 -3.47 -4.35
N LEU A 62 5.20 -2.38 -3.58
CA LEU A 62 6.27 -1.42 -3.78
C LEU A 62 7.62 -2.02 -3.38
N PRO A 63 8.74 -1.61 -4.01
CA PRO A 63 10.08 -2.12 -3.72
C PRO A 63 10.65 -1.54 -2.40
N SER A 64 9.94 -1.72 -1.28
CA SER A 64 10.48 -1.46 0.06
C SER A 64 11.57 -2.50 0.39
N ASN A 65 12.57 -2.20 1.23
CA ASN A 65 13.57 -3.21 1.58
C ASN A 65 12.94 -4.45 2.23
N ALA A 66 11.84 -4.31 2.97
CA ALA A 66 11.08 -5.45 3.47
C ALA A 66 10.58 -6.38 2.33
N ASN A 67 10.08 -5.81 1.23
CA ASN A 67 9.65 -6.56 0.06
C ASN A 67 10.84 -7.10 -0.75
N LEU A 68 11.91 -6.33 -0.89
CA LEU A 68 13.13 -6.76 -1.59
C LEU A 68 13.77 -7.98 -0.90
N VAL A 69 13.81 -8.02 0.43
CA VAL A 69 14.24 -9.22 1.19
C VAL A 69 13.32 -10.39 0.88
N ARG A 70 12.01 -10.18 0.88
CA ARG A 70 11.03 -11.22 0.56
C ARG A 70 11.19 -11.76 -0.86
N TRP A 71 11.60 -10.93 -1.79
CA TRP A 71 11.87 -11.31 -3.18
C TRP A 71 13.28 -11.85 -3.41
N GLY A 72 14.09 -12.03 -2.35
CA GLY A 72 15.47 -12.50 -2.45
C GLY A 72 16.40 -11.52 -3.17
N LYS A 73 16.06 -10.23 -3.22
CA LYS A 73 16.85 -9.17 -3.86
C LYS A 73 17.73 -8.39 -2.88
N LYS A 74 17.50 -8.55 -1.58
CA LYS A 74 18.30 -7.93 -0.52
C LYS A 74 18.42 -8.88 0.68
N VAL A 75 19.47 -8.72 1.48
CA VAL A 75 19.72 -9.53 2.68
C VAL A 75 18.91 -9.02 3.87
N ASP A 76 18.87 -7.70 4.06
CA ASP A 76 18.31 -7.06 5.25
C ASP A 76 17.25 -5.99 4.89
N PRO A 77 16.17 -5.86 5.71
CA PRO A 77 15.09 -4.93 5.43
C PRO A 77 15.36 -3.53 6.04
N ILE A 78 16.62 -3.16 6.27
CA ILE A 78 16.97 -1.98 7.07
C ILE A 78 16.91 -0.71 6.22
N CYS A 79 16.40 0.37 6.79
CA CYS A 79 16.40 1.70 6.18
C CYS A 79 17.81 2.31 6.30
N PRO A 80 18.43 2.76 5.19
CA PRO A 80 19.78 3.34 5.23
C PRO A 80 19.86 4.66 6.01
N LEU A 81 18.73 5.35 6.23
CA LEU A 81 18.71 6.65 6.91
C LEU A 81 18.53 6.53 8.42
N CYS A 82 17.60 5.70 8.89
CA CYS A 82 17.28 5.62 10.32
C CYS A 82 17.57 4.25 10.95
N GLN A 83 18.12 3.31 10.20
CA GLN A 83 18.43 1.95 10.65
C GLN A 83 17.22 1.12 11.16
N GLY A 84 16.00 1.61 10.96
CA GLY A 84 14.76 0.89 11.27
C GLY A 84 14.32 -0.04 10.14
N ARG A 85 13.33 -0.90 10.39
CA ARG A 85 12.74 -1.75 9.34
C ARG A 85 12.01 -0.90 8.29
N GLN A 86 12.43 -1.00 7.03
CA GLN A 86 11.87 -0.24 5.91
C GLN A 86 10.68 -0.98 5.27
N THR A 87 9.48 -0.73 5.79
CA THR A 87 8.20 -1.24 5.26
C THR A 87 7.59 -0.28 4.23
N LYS A 88 6.47 -0.66 3.59
CA LYS A 88 5.71 0.27 2.73
C LYS A 88 5.28 1.54 3.46
N GLN A 89 4.84 1.43 4.71
CA GLN A 89 4.43 2.59 5.51
C GLN A 89 5.64 3.48 5.81
N HIS A 90 6.80 2.89 6.08
CA HIS A 90 8.02 3.65 6.30
C HIS A 90 8.41 4.51 5.09
N ILE A 91 8.28 3.97 3.86
CA ILE A 91 8.63 4.71 2.65
C ILE A 91 7.56 5.72 2.23
N LEU A 92 6.27 5.46 2.51
CA LEU A 92 5.16 6.33 2.10
C LEU A 92 4.81 7.41 3.14
N SER A 93 5.01 7.14 4.43
CA SER A 93 4.71 8.05 5.53
C SER A 93 5.96 8.76 6.08
N SER A 94 7.03 8.77 5.28
CA SER A 94 8.34 9.32 5.60
C SER A 94 9.10 8.61 6.74
N CYS A 95 10.39 8.41 6.50
CA CYS A 95 11.35 8.03 7.53
C CYS A 95 11.51 9.17 8.54
N LYS A 96 11.57 8.89 9.85
CA LYS A 96 11.81 9.93 10.89
C LYS A 96 13.07 10.77 10.61
N ALA A 97 14.15 10.12 10.18
CA ALA A 97 15.39 10.80 9.81
C ALA A 97 15.26 11.61 8.50
N ALA A 98 14.46 11.14 7.53
CA ALA A 98 14.20 11.92 6.33
C ALA A 98 13.36 13.17 6.64
N LEU A 99 12.36 13.02 7.53
CA LEU A 99 11.49 14.09 7.96
C LEU A 99 12.26 15.18 8.70
N SER A 100 13.15 14.82 9.63
CA SER A 100 14.00 15.80 10.34
C SER A 100 14.99 16.52 9.42
N GLN A 101 15.36 15.90 8.29
CA GLN A 101 16.23 16.49 7.27
C GLN A 101 15.47 17.28 6.20
N GLY A 102 14.14 17.42 6.30
CA GLY A 102 13.32 18.10 5.29
C GLY A 102 13.25 17.37 3.94
N ARG A 103 13.60 16.07 3.91
CA ARG A 103 13.52 15.24 2.71
C ARG A 103 12.10 14.67 2.58
N HIS A 104 11.20 15.50 2.08
CA HIS A 104 9.84 15.10 1.73
C HIS A 104 9.87 14.37 0.38
N THR A 105 9.36 13.14 0.35
CA THR A 105 9.13 12.35 -0.88
C THR A 105 7.72 12.57 -1.40
#